data_AF-Q93JG3-F1
#
_entry.id   AF-Q93JG3-F1
#
_cell.length_a   1.000
_cell.length_b   1.000
_cell.length_c   1.000
_cell.angle_alpha   90.00
_cell.angle_beta   90.00
_cell.angle_gamma   90.00
#
_symmetry.space_group_name_H-M   'P 1'
#
loop_
_entity.id
_entity.type
_entity.pdbx_description
1 polymer ?
#
loop_
_entity_poly.entity_id
_entity_poly.type
_entity_poly.pdbx_seq_one_letter_code
_entity_poly.pdbx_strand_id
1 'polypeptide(L)'
;MDEDALAEELRRSIGELVRAVRAVDTMPPGEAAILGFLDRDGPLTTADLARLRGVTHQSAAKSVKDLSAAGLVRGEPHPGDGRKLLLRLTDAGRSRLRRERTLRAGALGTAIRETFDPDERRRLSESVALLSRLTAHLTGRR
;
A
#
# COMPACT_ATOMS: atom_id res chain seq x y z
N MET A 1 30.97 2.69 3.76
CA MET A 1 29.72 3.47 3.62
C MET A 1 29.31 3.81 5.04
N ASP A 2 29.13 5.08 5.36
CA ASP A 2 28.57 5.47 6.66
C ASP A 2 27.06 5.19 6.71
N GLU A 3 26.46 5.33 7.89
CA GLU A 3 25.06 4.99 8.12
C GLU A 3 24.10 5.87 7.32
N ASP A 4 24.41 7.16 7.15
CA ASP A 4 23.58 8.12 6.41
C ASP A 4 23.58 7.80 4.90
N ALA A 5 24.74 7.51 4.32
CA ALA A 5 24.85 7.11 2.92
C ALA A 5 24.11 5.79 2.65
N LEU A 6 24.19 4.82 3.57
CA LEU A 6 23.46 3.57 3.47
C LEU A 6 21.94 3.79 3.58
N ALA A 7 21.51 4.65 4.50
CA ALA A 7 20.09 4.98 4.68
C ALA A 7 19.49 5.61 3.42
N GLU A 8 20.21 6.56 2.80
CA GLU A 8 19.73 7.23 1.59
C GLU A 8 19.69 6.28 0.39
N GLU A 9 20.73 5.47 0.20
CA GLU A 9 20.78 4.47 -0.87
C GLU A 9 19.67 3.42 -0.71
N LEU A 10 19.43 2.95 0.51
CA LEU A 10 18.35 2.01 0.82
C LEU A 10 16.98 2.64 0.52
N ARG A 11 16.73 3.86 1.01
CA ARG A 11 15.46 4.58 0.79
C ARG A 11 15.17 4.75 -0.70
N ARG A 12 16.18 5.14 -1.48
CA ARG A 12 16.08 5.34 -2.92
C ARG A 12 15.77 4.02 -3.64
N SER A 13 16.58 2.99 -3.40
CA SER A 13 16.46 1.68 -4.06
C SER A 13 15.14 0.97 -3.74
N ILE A 14 14.68 0.99 -2.48
CA ILE A 14 13.36 0.45 -2.11
C ILE A 14 12.24 1.26 -2.77
N GLY A 15 12.34 2.59 -2.81
CA GLY A 15 11.35 3.45 -3.45
C GLY A 15 11.21 3.18 -4.95
N GLU A 16 12.33 2.98 -5.64
CA GLU A 16 12.36 2.61 -7.06
C GLU A 16 11.75 1.24 -7.30
N LEU A 17 12.14 0.23 -6.52
CA LEU A 17 11.58 -1.12 -6.61
C LEU A 17 10.06 -1.11 -6.38
N VAL A 18 9.57 -0.41 -5.36
CA VAL A 18 8.13 -0.31 -5.07
C VAL A 18 7.39 0.36 -6.23
N ARG A 19 7.94 1.39 -6.86
CA ARG A 19 7.33 2.03 -8.03
C ARG A 19 7.30 1.09 -9.24
N ALA A 20 8.39 0.40 -9.53
CA ALA A 20 8.47 -0.56 -10.62
C ALA A 20 7.46 -1.70 -10.44
N VAL A 21 7.36 -2.27 -9.23
CA VAL A 21 6.39 -3.33 -8.94
C VAL A 21 4.94 -2.82 -9.02
N ARG A 22 4.66 -1.57 -8.62
CA ARG A 22 3.31 -0.98 -8.75
C ARG A 22 2.90 -0.69 -10.19
N ALA A 23 3.83 -0.65 -11.14
CA ALA A 23 3.50 -0.45 -12.55
C ALA A 23 2.67 -1.60 -13.15
N VAL A 24 2.69 -2.78 -12.52
CA VAL A 24 1.87 -3.94 -12.93
C VAL A 24 0.43 -3.88 -12.41
N ASP A 25 0.10 -2.88 -11.57
CA ASP A 25 -1.24 -2.73 -11.05
C ASP A 25 -2.24 -2.50 -12.18
N THR A 26 -3.41 -3.12 -12.05
CA THR A 26 -4.54 -2.92 -12.98
C THR A 26 -5.55 -1.91 -12.45
N MET A 27 -5.22 -1.25 -11.34
CA MET A 27 -6.05 -0.29 -10.64
C MET A 27 -5.35 1.08 -10.62
N PRO A 28 -6.08 2.20 -10.74
CA PRO A 28 -5.49 3.53 -10.56
C PRO A 28 -4.77 3.65 -9.20
N PRO A 29 -3.56 4.22 -9.14
CA PRO A 29 -2.77 4.27 -7.91
C PRO A 29 -3.48 4.91 -6.72
N GLY A 30 -4.30 5.93 -6.98
CA GLY A 30 -5.08 6.61 -5.93
C GLY A 30 -6.16 5.73 -5.31
N GLU A 31 -6.79 4.87 -6.12
CA GLU A 31 -7.79 3.91 -5.67
C GLU A 31 -7.15 2.77 -4.88
N ALA A 32 -6.05 2.20 -5.41
CA ALA A 32 -5.29 1.15 -4.76
C ALA A 32 -4.76 1.61 -3.38
N ALA A 33 -4.31 2.87 -3.29
CA ALA A 33 -3.89 3.47 -2.03
C ALA A 33 -5.05 3.56 -1.01
N ILE A 34 -6.24 4.02 -1.43
CA ILE A 34 -7.41 4.09 -0.55
C ILE A 34 -7.79 2.69 -0.04
N LEU A 35 -7.88 1.70 -0.92
CA LEU A 35 -8.20 0.33 -0.48
C LEU A 35 -7.14 -0.19 0.49
N GLY A 36 -5.85 0.11 0.25
CA GLY A 36 -4.75 -0.25 1.14
C GLY A 36 -4.85 0.39 2.53
N PHE A 37 -5.21 1.67 2.62
CA PHE A 37 -5.43 2.34 3.90
C PHE A 37 -6.62 1.74 4.65
N LEU A 38 -7.73 1.51 3.98
CA LEU A 38 -8.92 0.91 4.61
C LEU A 38 -8.70 -0.54 5.07
N ASP A 39 -7.84 -1.29 4.39
CA ASP A 39 -7.46 -2.66 4.79
C ASP A 39 -6.59 -2.67 6.04
N ARG A 40 -5.64 -1.73 6.15
CA ARG A 40 -4.65 -1.68 7.23
C ARG A 40 -5.16 -0.95 8.47
N ASP A 41 -5.79 0.19 8.27
CA ASP A 41 -6.12 1.16 9.31
C ASP A 41 -7.61 1.07 9.71
N GLY A 42 -8.39 0.22 9.01
CA GLY A 42 -9.81 0.05 9.24
C GLY A 42 -10.66 1.16 8.61
N PRO A 43 -11.86 1.43 9.15
CA PRO A 43 -12.76 2.44 8.61
C PRO A 43 -12.19 3.85 8.75
N LEU A 44 -12.20 4.62 7.66
CA LEU A 44 -11.66 5.98 7.62
C LEU A 44 -12.64 6.94 6.96
N THR A 45 -12.55 8.23 7.30
CA THR A 45 -13.29 9.26 6.57
C THR A 45 -12.56 9.64 5.27
N THR A 46 -13.26 10.28 4.33
CA THR A 46 -12.62 10.87 3.14
C THR A 46 -11.51 11.87 3.50
N ALA A 47 -11.67 12.61 4.60
CA ALA A 47 -10.67 13.55 5.08
C ALA A 47 -9.41 12.83 5.59
N ASP A 48 -9.57 11.72 6.32
CA ASP A 48 -8.44 10.89 6.73
C ASP A 48 -7.69 10.31 5.53
N LEU A 49 -8.43 9.81 4.54
CA LEU A 49 -7.85 9.29 3.31
C LEU A 49 -7.10 10.37 2.51
N ALA A 50 -7.63 11.59 2.45
CA ALA A 50 -6.94 12.71 1.81
C ALA A 50 -5.61 13.03 2.50
N ARG A 51 -5.62 13.10 3.84
CA ARG A 51 -4.43 13.34 4.67
C ARG A 51 -3.40 12.22 4.50
N LEU A 52 -3.81 10.96 4.59
CA LEU A 52 -2.93 9.80 4.42
C LEU A 52 -2.31 9.73 3.02
N ARG A 53 -3.06 10.17 2.00
CA ARG A 53 -2.57 10.24 0.62
C ARG A 53 -1.73 11.48 0.30
N GLY A 54 -1.75 12.51 1.15
CA GLY A 54 -1.13 13.80 0.84
C GLY A 54 -1.77 14.50 -0.37
N VAL A 55 -3.09 14.36 -0.55
CA VAL A 55 -3.83 14.98 -1.67
C VAL A 55 -4.97 15.86 -1.16
N THR A 56 -5.54 16.68 -2.04
CA THR A 56 -6.72 17.49 -1.70
C THR A 56 -7.94 16.63 -1.39
N HIS A 57 -8.86 17.17 -0.57
CA HIS A 57 -10.11 16.49 -0.25
C HIS A 57 -10.92 16.13 -1.51
N GLN A 58 -10.95 17.03 -2.51
CA GLN A 58 -11.64 16.83 -3.78
C GLN A 58 -11.05 15.64 -4.55
N SER A 59 -9.73 15.51 -4.58
CA SER A 59 -9.05 14.38 -5.23
C SER A 59 -9.40 13.06 -4.54
N ALA A 60 -9.35 13.02 -3.21
CA ALA A 60 -9.73 11.83 -2.45
C ALA A 60 -11.22 11.49 -2.65
N ALA A 61 -12.11 12.48 -2.60
CA ALA A 61 -13.54 12.30 -2.79
C ALA A 61 -13.88 11.73 -4.16
N LYS A 62 -13.16 12.14 -5.21
CA LYS A 62 -13.30 11.55 -6.55
C LYS A 62 -12.97 10.05 -6.54
N SER A 63 -11.81 9.67 -6.01
CA SER A 63 -11.44 8.25 -5.92
C SER A 63 -12.43 7.45 -5.05
N VAL A 64 -12.92 8.02 -3.94
CA VAL A 64 -13.95 7.37 -3.10
C VAL A 64 -15.24 7.16 -3.88
N LYS A 65 -15.69 8.15 -4.65
CA LYS A 65 -16.89 8.05 -5.48
C LYS A 65 -16.75 6.93 -6.51
N ASP A 66 -15.63 6.91 -7.24
CA ASP A 66 -15.35 5.92 -8.28
C ASP A 66 -15.29 4.49 -7.67
N LEU A 67 -14.64 4.34 -6.52
CA LEU A 67 -14.59 3.08 -5.75
C LEU A 67 -15.95 2.63 -5.20
N SER A 68 -16.79 3.58 -4.77
CA SER A 68 -18.14 3.28 -4.26
C SER A 68 -19.06 2.85 -5.39
N ALA A 69 -18.97 3.52 -6.55
CA ALA A 69 -19.70 3.14 -7.75
C ALA A 69 -19.29 1.74 -8.25
N ALA A 70 -18.03 1.36 -8.10
CA ALA A 70 -17.53 0.02 -8.38
C ALA A 70 -17.88 -1.03 -7.29
N GLY A 71 -18.59 -0.64 -6.22
CA GLY A 71 -18.98 -1.54 -5.13
C GLY A 71 -17.81 -2.03 -4.27
N LEU A 72 -16.64 -1.37 -4.34
CA LEU A 72 -15.43 -1.79 -3.63
C LEU A 72 -15.36 -1.21 -2.20
N VAL A 73 -16.08 -0.12 -1.98
CA VAL A 73 -16.14 0.60 -0.70
C VAL A 73 -17.60 0.96 -0.41
N ARG A 74 -17.98 0.97 0.86
CA ARG A 74 -19.30 1.46 1.32
C ARG A 74 -19.13 2.48 2.43
N GLY A 75 -20.03 3.46 2.47
CA GLY A 75 -20.11 4.45 3.54
C GLY A 75 -21.14 4.04 4.60
N GLU A 76 -20.80 4.25 5.87
CA GLU A 76 -21.68 4.11 7.02
C GLU A 76 -21.68 5.42 7.82
N PRO A 77 -22.79 5.81 8.47
CA PRO A 77 -22.81 6.98 9.34
C PRO A 77 -21.76 6.88 10.45
N HIS A 78 -21.03 7.96 10.70
CA HIS A 78 -20.06 8.00 11.78
C HIS A 78 -20.77 8.05 13.14
N PRO A 79 -20.43 7.16 14.10
CA PRO A 79 -21.20 7.00 15.34
C PRO A 79 -21.20 8.22 16.26
N GLY A 80 -20.14 9.03 16.21
CA GLY A 80 -20.05 10.28 16.97
C GLY A 80 -20.42 11.56 16.21
N ASP A 81 -20.67 11.47 14.89
CA ASP A 81 -20.92 12.64 14.04
C ASP A 81 -21.66 12.20 12.76
N GLY A 82 -22.99 12.15 12.81
CA GLY A 82 -23.80 11.65 11.69
C GLY A 82 -23.67 12.42 10.38
N ARG A 83 -22.98 13.57 10.36
CA ARG A 83 -22.65 14.32 9.14
C ARG A 83 -21.44 13.74 8.40
N LYS A 84 -20.64 12.89 9.05
CA LYS A 84 -19.48 12.21 8.47
C LYS A 84 -19.83 10.78 8.09
N LEU A 85 -19.21 10.31 7.01
CA LEU A 85 -19.26 8.92 6.59
C LEU A 85 -17.92 8.24 6.90
N LEU A 86 -18.00 7.10 7.56
CA LEU A 86 -16.90 6.14 7.67
C LEU A 86 -16.96 5.20 6.47
N LEU A 87 -15.88 5.14 5.73
CA LEU A 87 -15.74 4.28 4.57
C LEU A 87 -15.16 2.94 5.00
N ARG A 88 -15.70 1.85 4.48
CA ARG A 88 -15.24 0.48 4.73
C ARG A 88 -15.07 -0.29 3.44
N LEU A 89 -14.08 -1.19 3.40
CA LEU A 89 -13.97 -2.17 2.33
C LEU A 89 -15.16 -3.13 2.34
N THR A 90 -15.73 -3.35 1.16
CA THR A 90 -16.60 -4.49 0.91
C THR A 90 -15.76 -5.76 0.68
N ASP A 91 -16.40 -6.92 0.62
CA ASP A 91 -15.70 -8.16 0.26
C ASP A 91 -15.17 -8.15 -1.18
N ALA A 92 -15.88 -7.44 -2.08
CA ALA A 92 -15.40 -7.16 -3.43
C ALA A 92 -14.15 -6.28 -3.40
N GLY A 93 -14.12 -5.23 -2.57
CA GLY A 93 -12.95 -4.39 -2.33
C GLY A 93 -11.75 -5.16 -1.80
N ARG A 94 -11.94 -5.99 -0.77
CA ARG A 94 -10.90 -6.88 -0.23
C ARG A 94 -10.36 -7.84 -1.29
N SER A 95 -11.26 -8.45 -2.07
CA SER A 95 -10.87 -9.36 -3.16
C SER A 95 -10.10 -8.64 -4.26
N ARG A 96 -10.53 -7.43 -4.63
CA ARG A 96 -9.86 -6.59 -5.63
C ARG A 96 -8.45 -6.19 -5.19
N LEU A 97 -8.27 -5.83 -3.92
CA LEU A 97 -6.97 -5.51 -3.34
C LEU A 97 -6.05 -6.74 -3.29
N ARG A 98 -6.59 -7.91 -2.91
CA ARG A 98 -5.82 -9.17 -2.94
C ARG A 98 -5.33 -9.50 -4.36
N ARG A 99 -6.15 -9.28 -5.39
CA ARG A 99 -5.72 -9.48 -6.79
C ARG A 99 -4.51 -8.61 -7.15
N GLU A 100 -4.50 -7.32 -6.78
CA GLU A 100 -3.32 -6.46 -7.00
C GLU A 100 -2.09 -6.97 -6.26
N ARG A 101 -2.25 -7.40 -5.00
CA ARG A 101 -1.15 -7.99 -4.22
C ARG A 101 -0.59 -9.25 -4.90
N THR A 102 -1.45 -10.11 -5.44
CA THR A 102 -1.03 -11.30 -6.20
C THR A 102 -0.27 -10.94 -7.47
N LEU A 103 -0.73 -9.95 -8.24
CA LEU A 103 -0.04 -9.49 -9.45
C LEU A 103 1.38 -8.99 -9.12
N ARG A 104 1.50 -8.15 -8.10
CA ARG A 104 2.80 -7.63 -7.61
C ARG A 104 3.73 -8.75 -7.15
N ALA A 105 3.23 -9.67 -6.34
CA ALA A 105 4.01 -10.80 -5.84
C ALA A 105 4.47 -11.72 -6.98
N GLY A 106 3.60 -11.96 -7.97
CA GLY A 106 3.93 -12.73 -9.16
C GLY A 106 5.04 -12.08 -9.99
N ALA A 107 4.87 -10.79 -10.32
CA ALA A 107 5.85 -10.03 -11.10
C ALA A 107 7.23 -9.98 -10.40
N LEU A 108 7.25 -9.65 -9.10
CA LEU A 108 8.49 -9.61 -8.33
C LEU A 108 9.12 -11.00 -8.19
N GLY A 109 8.30 -12.04 -7.99
CA GLY A 109 8.77 -13.41 -7.93
C GLY A 109 9.41 -13.88 -9.24
N THR A 110 8.87 -13.49 -10.38
CA THR A 110 9.48 -13.74 -11.70
C THR A 110 10.80 -13.01 -11.85
N ALA A 111 10.86 -11.71 -11.54
CA ALA A 111 12.11 -10.94 -11.62
C ALA A 111 13.23 -11.54 -10.74
N ILE A 112 12.91 -11.96 -9.51
CA ILE A 112 13.86 -12.64 -8.62
C ILE A 112 14.37 -13.95 -9.24
N ARG A 113 13.48 -14.77 -9.83
CA ARG A 113 13.88 -16.05 -10.43
C ARG A 113 14.76 -15.88 -11.66
N GLU A 114 14.53 -14.84 -12.44
CA GLU A 114 15.24 -14.61 -13.70
C GLU A 114 16.55 -13.84 -13.51
N THR A 115 16.65 -13.02 -12.45
CA THR A 115 17.81 -12.14 -12.22
C THR A 115 18.81 -12.70 -11.23
N PHE A 116 18.36 -13.45 -10.21
CA PHE A 116 19.21 -13.87 -9.10
C PHE A 116 19.51 -15.36 -9.09
N ASP A 117 20.76 -15.69 -8.76
CA ASP A 117 21.20 -17.05 -8.47
C ASP A 117 20.72 -17.53 -7.07
N PRO A 118 20.91 -18.81 -6.71
CA PRO A 118 20.49 -19.32 -5.39
C PRO A 118 21.12 -18.63 -4.18
N ASP A 119 22.37 -18.16 -4.28
CA ASP A 119 23.07 -17.48 -3.19
C ASP A 119 22.58 -16.04 -3.02
N GLU A 120 22.32 -15.34 -4.13
CA GLU A 120 21.68 -14.02 -4.13
C GLU A 120 20.27 -14.07 -3.56
N ARG A 121 19.48 -15.10 -3.88
CA ARG A 121 18.15 -15.31 -3.29
C ARG A 121 18.22 -15.52 -1.78
N ARG A 122 19.25 -16.24 -1.29
CA ARG A 122 19.49 -16.39 0.15
C ARG A 122 19.82 -15.06 0.81
N ARG A 123 20.75 -14.28 0.25
CA ARG A 123 21.09 -12.93 0.76
C ARG A 123 19.90 -11.99 0.75
N LEU A 124 19.06 -12.05 -0.28
CA LEU A 124 17.82 -11.26 -0.35
C LEU A 124 16.86 -11.64 0.78
N SER A 125 16.68 -12.94 1.04
CA SER A 125 15.85 -13.43 2.16
C SER A 125 16.34 -12.92 3.52
N GLU A 126 17.65 -12.99 3.77
CA GLU A 126 18.27 -12.45 4.98
C GLU A 126 18.06 -10.93 5.10
N SER A 127 18.18 -10.21 3.99
CA SER A 127 17.95 -8.76 3.93
C SER A 127 16.51 -8.40 4.28
N VAL A 128 15.52 -9.17 3.84
CA VAL A 128 14.10 -8.95 4.17
C VAL A 128 13.86 -8.99 5.69
N ALA A 129 14.55 -9.86 6.42
CA ALA A 129 14.46 -9.91 7.88
C ALA A 129 15.01 -8.63 8.53
N LEU A 130 16.11 -8.08 8.00
CA LEU A 130 16.67 -6.81 8.46
C LEU A 130 15.72 -5.64 8.20
N LEU A 131 15.14 -5.55 6.99
CA LEU A 131 14.15 -4.53 6.63
C LEU A 131 12.91 -4.58 7.52
N SER A 132 12.47 -5.79 7.90
CA SER A 132 11.33 -5.99 8.80
C SER A 132 11.60 -5.41 10.19
N ARG A 133 12.80 -5.63 10.74
CA ARG A 133 13.22 -5.06 12.03
C ARG A 133 13.31 -3.54 12.00
N LEU A 134 13.85 -2.97 10.92
CA LEU A 134 13.87 -1.51 10.72
C LEU A 134 12.45 -0.94 10.64
N THR A 135 11.56 -1.61 9.92
CA THR A 135 10.15 -1.19 9.79
C THR A 135 9.43 -1.22 11.14
N ALA A 136 9.61 -2.28 11.93
CA ALA A 136 9.04 -2.40 13.27
C ALA A 136 9.53 -1.27 14.19
N HIS A 137 10.84 -0.98 14.16
CA HIS A 137 11.44 0.11 14.91
C HIS A 137 10.86 1.49 14.53
N LEU A 138 10.78 1.80 13.23
CA LEU A 138 10.26 3.08 12.72
C LEU A 138 8.76 3.27 12.98
N THR A 139 7.98 2.18 12.97
CA THR A 139 6.52 2.24 13.19
C THR A 139 6.13 2.16 14.66
N GLY A 140 7.10 2.08 15.58
CA GLY A 140 6.84 1.96 17.02
C GLY A 140 6.17 0.64 17.43
N ARG A 141 6.13 -0.36 16.53
CA ARG A 141 5.59 -1.70 16.81
C ARG A 141 6.72 -2.56 17.38
N ARG A 142 6.89 -2.54 18.71
CA ARG A 142 7.73 -3.54 19.41
C ARG A 142 6.97 -4.83 19.63
#